data_AF-Q38DV3-F1
#
_entry.id   AF-Q38DV3-F1
#
_cell.length_a   1.000
_cell.length_b   1.000
_cell.length_c   1.000
_cell.angle_alpha   90.00
_cell.angle_beta   90.00
_cell.angle_gamma   90.00
#
_symmetry.space_group_name_H-M   'P 1'
#
loop_
_entity.id
_entity.type
_entity.pdbx_description
1 polymer ?
#
loop_
_entity_poly.entity_id
_entity_poly.type
_entity_poly.pdbx_seq_one_letter_code
_entity_poly.pdbx_strand_id
1 'polypeptide(L)'
;MSWRTRVVRCPLQEPHNPFDMGRVMQRFWSPFCKGVKGPDLHTYGFGETFSGMRTHDSDFTCQVNGQVGGAKLVEDFFITLLCGFDFEHVKVERHLTTSGAADPCQFQGTIVLAHTRPFLGWCPQPVTHSLEKCPSPSECDATKVSTNNINELGNTTATASRCLVQTGGNTEAPVPSLILNVPFTARLEGNVGRISHMILRSPAIGVIAAHQCCPAEVGSCLQNPEALQALVTLRRANVRPEMITDRTLVGITAKKAAWCSALGIL
;
A
#
# COMPACT_ATOMS: atom_id res chain seq x y z
N MET A 1 22.55 22.01 56.03
CA MET A 1 21.79 20.96 55.32
C MET A 1 22.65 20.48 54.16
N SER A 2 23.17 19.25 54.22
CA SER A 2 24.17 18.69 53.30
C SER A 2 23.50 17.80 52.26
N TRP A 3 23.45 18.24 51.00
CA TRP A 3 22.95 17.45 49.88
C TRP A 3 24.12 16.62 49.31
N ARG A 4 24.13 15.31 49.58
CA ARG A 4 25.06 14.37 48.94
C ARG A 4 24.53 14.01 47.55
N THR A 5 25.19 14.51 46.52
CA THR A 5 24.99 14.12 45.12
C THR A 5 25.37 12.64 44.95
N ARG A 6 24.39 11.75 44.81
CA ARG A 6 24.64 10.38 44.35
C ARG A 6 24.86 10.41 42.85
N VAL A 7 26.10 10.16 42.43
CA VAL A 7 26.44 9.83 41.05
C VAL A 7 25.78 8.50 40.72
N VAL A 8 24.69 8.53 39.95
CA VAL A 8 24.12 7.34 39.31
C VAL A 8 25.01 7.00 38.13
N ARG A 9 25.87 5.98 38.30
CA ARG A 9 26.56 5.35 37.17
C ARG A 9 25.52 4.54 36.40
N CYS A 10 25.08 5.03 35.23
CA CYS A 10 24.43 4.16 34.25
C CYS A 10 25.43 3.06 33.84
N PRO A 11 24.99 1.80 33.68
CA PRO A 11 25.82 0.76 33.09
C PRO A 11 26.24 1.22 31.68
N LEU A 12 27.52 0.99 31.33
CA LEU A 12 27.96 1.06 29.93
C LEU A 12 26.99 0.24 29.08
N GLN A 13 26.29 0.87 28.15
CA GLN A 13 25.53 0.15 27.13
C GLN A 13 26.51 -0.71 26.34
N GLU A 14 26.33 -2.03 26.39
CA GLU A 14 27.02 -2.95 25.48
C GLU A 14 26.76 -2.49 24.04
N PRO A 15 27.79 -2.41 23.18
CA PRO A 15 27.60 -2.02 21.79
C PRO A 15 26.66 -3.04 21.14
N HIS A 16 25.45 -2.58 20.82
CA HIS A 16 24.43 -3.41 20.18
C HIS A 16 25.03 -4.08 18.94
N ASN A 17 24.97 -5.41 18.90
CA ASN A 17 25.50 -6.14 17.77
C ASN A 17 24.73 -5.69 16.51
N PRO A 18 25.39 -5.13 15.50
CA PRO A 18 24.74 -4.69 14.28
C PRO A 18 23.86 -5.81 13.69
N PHE A 19 24.25 -7.08 13.81
CA PHE A 19 23.48 -8.22 13.28
C PHE A 19 22.08 -8.35 13.91
N ASP A 20 21.90 -7.94 15.15
CA ASP A 20 20.62 -8.09 15.86
C ASP A 20 19.55 -7.14 15.32
N MET A 21 19.91 -5.88 15.06
CA MET A 21 18.97 -4.91 14.52
C MET A 21 18.58 -5.21 13.07
N GLY A 22 19.44 -5.89 12.31
CA GLY A 22 19.07 -6.43 11.00
C GLY A 22 17.92 -7.43 11.09
N ARG A 23 17.94 -8.32 12.09
CA ARG A 23 16.84 -9.27 12.34
C ARG A 23 15.57 -8.54 12.79
N VAL A 24 15.70 -7.49 13.60
CA VAL A 24 14.57 -6.64 13.99
C VAL A 24 13.94 -5.99 12.76
N MET A 25 14.74 -5.42 11.84
CA MET A 25 14.23 -4.82 10.61
C MET A 25 13.57 -5.85 9.67
N GLN A 26 14.14 -7.05 9.56
CA GLN A 26 13.52 -8.15 8.81
C GLN A 26 12.18 -8.57 9.43
N ARG A 27 12.11 -8.64 10.77
CA ARG A 27 10.87 -8.95 11.49
C ARG A 27 9.81 -7.88 11.29
N PHE A 28 10.18 -6.59 11.27
CA PHE A 28 9.28 -5.49 10.99
C PHE A 28 8.56 -5.66 9.64
N TRP A 29 9.31 -6.01 8.59
CA TRP A 29 8.77 -6.21 7.25
C TRP A 29 8.15 -7.59 7.02
N SER A 30 8.42 -8.56 7.90
CA SER A 30 7.96 -9.94 7.74
C SER A 30 6.46 -10.11 7.49
N PRO A 31 5.53 -9.31 8.04
CA PRO A 31 4.10 -9.41 7.72
C PRO A 31 3.82 -9.31 6.22
N PHE A 32 4.51 -8.41 5.52
CA PHE A 32 4.33 -8.12 4.10
C PHE A 32 5.07 -9.08 3.17
N CYS A 33 5.93 -9.95 3.70
CA CYS A 33 6.69 -10.94 2.93
C CYS A 33 6.05 -12.34 2.93
N LYS A 34 4.88 -12.52 3.57
CA LYS A 34 4.21 -13.83 3.71
C LYS A 34 3.41 -14.27 2.49
N GLY A 35 3.31 -13.44 1.44
CA GLY A 35 2.48 -13.70 0.26
C GLY A 35 0.97 -13.54 0.51
N VAL A 36 0.58 -13.00 1.67
CA VAL A 36 -0.82 -12.66 1.97
C VAL A 36 -1.15 -11.31 1.33
N LYS A 37 -2.36 -11.17 0.78
CA LYS A 37 -2.88 -9.96 0.13
C LYS A 37 -4.21 -9.56 0.77
N GLY A 38 -4.42 -8.27 0.99
CA GLY A 38 -5.62 -7.78 1.66
C GLY A 38 -5.67 -6.27 1.90
N PRO A 39 -6.86 -5.69 2.14
CA PRO A 39 -7.05 -4.25 2.23
C PRO A 39 -6.75 -3.65 3.63
N ASP A 40 -6.31 -4.47 4.59
CA ASP A 40 -6.16 -4.08 5.99
C ASP A 40 -4.93 -4.72 6.65
N LEU A 41 -4.43 -4.07 7.70
CA LEU A 41 -3.24 -4.52 8.43
C LEU A 41 -3.44 -5.82 9.21
N HIS A 42 -4.68 -6.11 9.61
CA HIS A 42 -5.02 -7.31 10.35
C HIS A 42 -4.78 -8.56 9.48
N THR A 43 -5.14 -8.50 8.19
CA THR A 43 -4.89 -9.57 7.21
C THR A 43 -3.40 -9.93 7.12
N TYR A 44 -2.50 -8.95 7.25
CA TYR A 44 -1.05 -9.18 7.27
C TYR A 44 -0.50 -9.65 8.63
N GLY A 45 -1.27 -9.49 9.71
CA GLY A 45 -0.79 -9.65 11.10
C GLY A 45 0.26 -8.61 11.48
N PHE A 46 0.16 -7.40 10.91
CA PHE A 46 1.14 -6.34 11.12
C PHE A 46 1.04 -5.77 12.55
N GLY A 47 -0.18 -5.54 13.05
CA GLY A 47 -0.41 -4.93 14.36
C GLY A 47 0.19 -5.75 15.51
N GLU A 48 0.02 -7.07 15.48
CA GLU A 48 0.57 -8.00 16.48
C GLU A 48 2.09 -8.05 16.40
N THR A 49 2.62 -8.12 15.18
CA THR A 49 4.07 -8.15 14.94
C THR A 49 4.73 -6.88 15.43
N PHE A 50 4.18 -5.72 15.06
CA PHE A 50 4.74 -4.41 15.39
C PHE A 50 4.63 -4.11 16.88
N SER A 51 3.48 -4.41 17.51
CA SER A 51 3.32 -4.30 18.96
C SER A 51 4.26 -5.24 19.72
N GLY A 52 4.49 -6.44 19.19
CA GLY A 52 5.39 -7.44 19.79
C GLY A 52 6.88 -7.09 19.74
N MET A 53 7.30 -6.06 19.00
CA MET A 53 8.71 -5.68 18.81
C MET A 53 9.07 -4.25 19.22
N ARG A 54 8.10 -3.43 19.60
CA ARG A 54 8.30 -2.07 20.09
C ARG A 54 8.19 -1.98 21.61
N THR A 55 8.69 -0.90 22.19
CA THR A 55 8.40 -0.51 23.58
C THR A 55 6.93 -0.11 23.74
N HIS A 56 6.49 0.06 24.99
CA HIS A 56 5.15 0.55 25.30
C HIS A 56 4.91 1.93 24.66
N ASP A 57 3.65 2.29 24.39
CA ASP A 57 3.27 3.55 23.71
C ASP A 57 3.85 4.81 24.39
N SER A 58 4.07 4.76 25.70
CA SER A 58 4.68 5.87 26.47
C SER A 58 6.15 6.11 26.14
N ASP A 59 6.86 5.08 25.65
CA ASP A 59 8.31 5.09 25.45
C ASP A 59 8.66 4.91 23.96
N PHE A 60 7.67 4.71 23.10
CA PHE A 60 7.84 4.53 21.67
C PHE A 60 7.58 5.84 20.94
N THR A 61 8.56 6.26 20.14
CA THR A 61 8.40 7.40 19.24
C THR A 61 8.72 7.00 17.81
N CYS A 62 8.08 7.65 16.85
CA CYS A 62 8.42 7.44 15.45
C CYS A 62 8.40 8.74 14.65
N GLN A 63 9.07 8.67 13.50
CA GLN A 63 8.96 9.68 12.46
C GLN A 63 8.70 9.00 11.13
N VAL A 64 7.58 9.32 10.48
CA VAL A 64 7.26 8.80 9.14
C VAL A 64 7.25 9.96 8.16
N ASN A 65 8.13 9.93 7.16
CA ASN A 65 8.26 10.99 6.15
C ASN A 65 8.38 12.42 6.71
N GLY A 66 8.99 12.57 7.88
CA GLY A 66 9.16 13.87 8.54
C GLY A 66 8.15 14.13 9.66
N GLN A 67 6.97 13.53 9.61
CA GLN A 67 5.93 13.68 10.64
C GLN A 67 6.29 12.89 11.90
N VAL A 68 6.22 13.52 13.06
CA VAL A 68 6.50 12.89 14.35
C VAL A 68 5.20 12.33 14.95
N GLY A 69 5.26 11.13 15.52
CA GLY A 69 4.12 10.48 16.16
C GLY A 69 4.50 9.24 16.96
N GLY A 70 3.51 8.38 17.18
CA GLY A 70 3.68 7.07 17.82
C GLY A 70 3.31 5.92 16.88
N ALA A 71 3.04 4.74 17.43
CA ALA A 71 2.77 3.52 16.64
C ALA A 71 1.67 3.71 15.58
N LYS A 72 0.60 4.46 15.91
CA LYS A 72 -0.51 4.77 14.99
C LYS A 72 -0.05 5.44 13.70
N LEU A 73 0.97 6.30 13.75
CA LEU A 73 1.46 6.99 12.55
C LEU A 73 2.09 6.02 11.53
N VAL A 74 2.79 4.98 12.03
CA VAL A 74 3.34 3.92 11.17
C VAL A 74 2.21 3.10 10.55
N GLU A 75 1.20 2.75 11.33
CA GLU A 75 0.01 2.06 10.83
C GLU A 75 -0.74 2.89 9.79
N ASP A 76 -0.95 4.20 10.03
CA ASP A 76 -1.68 5.10 9.14
C ASP A 76 -1.03 5.19 7.76
N PHE A 77 0.31 5.19 7.72
CA PHE A 77 1.07 5.10 6.48
C PHE A 77 0.74 3.83 5.70
N PHE A 78 0.75 2.66 6.36
CA PHE A 78 0.44 1.41 5.68
C PHE A 78 -1.05 1.25 5.34
N ILE A 79 -1.96 1.73 6.20
CA ILE A 79 -3.41 1.77 5.92
C ILE A 79 -3.67 2.52 4.62
N THR A 80 -3.00 3.66 4.43
CA THR A 80 -3.12 4.46 3.20
C THR A 80 -2.72 3.65 1.96
N LEU A 81 -1.59 2.94 2.00
CA LEU A 81 -1.13 2.10 0.89
C LEU A 81 -2.10 0.93 0.62
N LEU A 82 -2.50 0.21 1.67
CA LEU A 82 -3.33 -0.99 1.57
C LEU A 82 -4.74 -0.72 1.03
N CYS A 83 -5.21 0.52 1.05
CA CYS A 83 -6.48 0.90 0.42
C CYS A 83 -6.54 0.56 -1.07
N GLY A 84 -5.41 0.65 -1.77
CA GLY A 84 -5.32 0.39 -3.22
C GLY A 84 -4.33 -0.69 -3.61
N PHE A 85 -3.31 -0.90 -2.78
CA PHE A 85 -2.13 -1.66 -3.16
C PHE A 85 -1.94 -2.88 -2.26
N ASP A 86 -1.39 -3.95 -2.83
CA ASP A 86 -0.82 -5.06 -2.09
C ASP A 86 0.72 -4.98 -2.12
N PHE A 87 1.35 -5.49 -1.08
CA PHE A 87 2.79 -5.71 -1.06
C PHE A 87 3.10 -7.01 -1.79
N GLU A 88 3.83 -6.93 -2.91
CA GLU A 88 4.31 -8.12 -3.63
C GLU A 88 5.65 -8.61 -3.05
N HIS A 89 6.54 -7.67 -2.74
CA HIS A 89 7.87 -7.97 -2.24
C HIS A 89 8.43 -6.81 -1.44
N VAL A 90 9.24 -7.12 -0.42
CA VAL A 90 10.05 -6.13 0.29
C VAL A 90 11.47 -6.64 0.39
N LYS A 91 12.40 -5.87 -0.17
CA LYS A 91 13.84 -6.13 -0.08
C LYS A 91 14.46 -5.17 0.92
N VAL A 92 15.07 -5.70 1.97
CA VAL A 92 15.81 -4.90 2.96
C VAL A 92 17.31 -5.04 2.68
N GLU A 93 17.96 -3.91 2.47
CA GLU A 93 19.40 -3.79 2.31
C GLU A 93 19.98 -3.03 3.50
N ARG A 94 21.16 -3.44 3.94
CA ARG A 94 21.83 -2.78 5.07
C ARG A 94 22.88 -1.81 4.56
N HIS A 95 22.84 -0.57 5.02
CA HIS A 95 23.99 0.32 4.89
C HIS A 95 25.00 -0.01 5.98
N LEU A 96 26.15 -0.54 5.58
CA LEU A 96 27.35 -0.55 6.43
C LEU A 96 28.06 0.77 6.18
N THR A 97 27.71 1.82 6.93
CA THR A 97 28.53 3.03 6.93
C THR A 97 29.86 2.68 7.59
N THR A 98 30.95 2.81 6.83
CA THR A 98 32.35 2.58 7.24
C THR A 98 32.88 3.66 8.21
N SER A 99 32.00 4.45 8.82
CA SER A 99 32.37 5.55 9.71
C SER A 99 32.32 5.07 11.16
N GLY A 100 33.49 4.99 11.80
CA GLY A 100 33.74 4.43 13.14
C GLY A 100 33.16 5.21 14.32
N ALA A 101 31.96 5.78 14.20
CA ALA A 101 31.27 6.45 15.29
C ALA A 101 29.77 6.12 15.26
N ALA A 102 29.40 5.04 15.97
CA ALA A 102 28.10 4.84 16.64
C ALA A 102 26.80 5.16 15.88
N ASP A 103 26.75 5.11 14.55
CA ASP A 103 25.52 5.48 13.83
C ASP A 103 24.47 4.35 13.96
N PRO A 104 23.35 4.58 14.67
CA PRO A 104 22.40 3.52 14.98
C PRO A 104 21.70 3.03 13.71
N CYS A 105 21.97 1.78 13.37
CA CYS A 105 21.13 0.85 12.60
C CYS A 105 20.28 1.49 11.49
N GLN A 106 20.95 2.05 10.50
CA GLN A 106 20.35 2.56 9.27
C GLN A 106 20.19 1.43 8.24
N PHE A 107 19.00 1.37 7.65
CA PHE A 107 18.59 0.42 6.62
C PHE A 107 18.06 1.17 5.41
N GLN A 108 18.19 0.53 4.25
CA GLN A 108 17.53 0.96 3.03
C GLN A 108 16.83 -0.23 2.40
N GLY A 109 16.03 0.00 1.37
CA GLY A 109 15.44 -1.11 0.65
C GLY A 109 14.43 -0.66 -0.38
N THR A 110 13.71 -1.64 -0.92
CA THR A 110 12.69 -1.44 -1.95
C THR A 110 11.43 -2.20 -1.56
N ILE A 111 10.30 -1.51 -1.65
CA ILE A 111 8.96 -2.08 -1.55
C ILE A 111 8.41 -2.19 -2.98
N VAL A 112 7.86 -3.35 -3.32
CA VAL A 112 7.14 -3.58 -4.57
C VAL A 112 5.65 -3.57 -4.26
N LEU A 113 4.95 -2.54 -4.76
CA LEU A 113 3.51 -2.35 -4.58
C LEU A 113 2.77 -2.71 -5.87
N ALA A 114 1.74 -3.52 -5.76
CA ALA A 114 0.83 -3.86 -6.86
C ALA A 114 -0.51 -3.16 -6.69
N HIS A 115 -1.00 -2.46 -7.71
CA HIS A 115 -2.36 -1.92 -7.72
C HIS A 115 -3.34 -3.07 -8.00
N THR A 116 -4.05 -3.53 -6.96
CA THR A 116 -4.87 -4.75 -7.03
C THR A 116 -6.36 -4.49 -6.81
N ARG A 117 -6.74 -3.32 -6.31
CA ARG A 117 -8.12 -2.97 -5.99
C ARG A 117 -8.41 -1.50 -6.24
N PRO A 118 -9.69 -1.10 -6.38
CA PRO A 118 -10.05 0.31 -6.55
C PRO A 118 -9.45 1.19 -5.46
N PHE A 119 -8.74 2.24 -5.85
CA PHE A 119 -8.10 3.18 -4.96
C PHE A 119 -8.62 4.58 -5.20
N LEU A 120 -9.44 5.11 -4.28
CA LEU A 120 -10.07 6.42 -4.46
C LEU A 120 -10.89 6.54 -5.76
N GLY A 121 -11.48 5.42 -6.21
CA GLY A 121 -12.21 5.33 -7.49
C GLY A 121 -11.35 4.98 -8.70
N TRP A 122 -10.03 5.00 -8.59
CA TRP A 122 -9.12 4.52 -9.64
C TRP A 122 -9.06 2.99 -9.62
N CYS A 123 -9.57 2.35 -10.68
CA CYS A 123 -9.54 0.90 -10.80
C CYS A 123 -8.23 0.40 -11.40
N PRO A 124 -7.73 -0.79 -10.98
CA PRO A 124 -6.65 -1.46 -11.69
C PRO A 124 -7.12 -1.77 -13.12
N GLN A 125 -6.26 -1.49 -14.10
CA GLN A 125 -6.56 -1.88 -15.48
C GLN A 125 -6.52 -3.42 -15.58
N PRO A 126 -7.44 -4.07 -16.29
CA PRO A 126 -7.23 -5.46 -16.67
C PRO A 126 -6.05 -5.51 -17.64
N VAL A 127 -5.07 -6.38 -17.41
CA VAL A 127 -4.12 -6.73 -18.47
C VAL A 127 -4.89 -7.57 -19.47
N THR A 128 -5.49 -6.94 -20.47
CA THR A 128 -5.97 -7.66 -21.65
C THR A 128 -4.73 -8.13 -22.38
N HIS A 129 -4.37 -9.40 -22.23
CA HIS A 129 -3.55 -10.08 -23.22
C HIS A 129 -4.35 -10.05 -24.52
N SER A 130 -4.08 -9.05 -25.36
CA SER A 130 -4.48 -9.10 -26.74
C SER A 130 -3.72 -10.27 -27.36
N LEU A 131 -4.36 -11.44 -27.41
CA LEU A 131 -4.04 -12.47 -28.38
C LEU A 131 -4.21 -11.80 -29.75
N GLU A 132 -3.13 -11.25 -30.29
CA GLU A 132 -3.02 -10.93 -31.70
C GLU A 132 -3.36 -12.19 -32.47
N LYS A 133 -4.58 -12.20 -32.97
CA LYS A 133 -5.08 -13.19 -33.92
C LYS A 133 -4.21 -13.03 -35.16
N CYS A 134 -3.33 -13.98 -35.42
CA CYS A 134 -2.51 -14.04 -36.62
C CYS A 134 -3.35 -13.69 -37.87
N PRO A 135 -2.84 -12.86 -38.79
CA PRO A 135 -3.50 -12.64 -40.06
C PRO A 135 -3.44 -13.95 -40.85
N SER A 136 -4.61 -14.55 -41.11
CA SER A 136 -4.73 -15.64 -42.07
C SER A 136 -4.38 -15.10 -43.46
N PRO A 137 -3.49 -15.78 -44.22
CA PRO A 137 -3.10 -15.33 -45.54
C PRO A 137 -4.26 -15.43 -46.52
N SER A 138 -4.42 -14.37 -47.32
CA SER A 138 -5.27 -14.30 -48.49
C SER A 138 -4.77 -15.20 -49.62
N GLU A 139 -5.69 -15.63 -50.49
CA GLU A 139 -5.58 -16.05 -51.91
C GLU A 139 -6.52 -17.27 -52.12
N CYS A 140 -7.39 -17.40 -53.13
CA CYS A 140 -7.77 -16.61 -54.30
C CYS A 140 -9.15 -17.09 -54.81
N ASP A 141 -9.87 -16.17 -55.45
CA ASP A 141 -10.85 -16.31 -56.54
C ASP A 141 -11.76 -17.55 -56.70
N ALA A 142 -13.08 -17.32 -56.81
CA ALA A 142 -13.78 -17.35 -58.11
C ALA A 142 -15.32 -17.19 -57.98
N THR A 143 -15.80 -16.05 -58.49
CA THR A 143 -17.03 -15.83 -59.31
C THR A 143 -18.46 -16.22 -58.87
N LYS A 144 -19.25 -15.15 -58.66
CA LYS A 144 -20.51 -14.75 -59.32
C LYS A 144 -21.76 -15.66 -59.26
N VAL A 145 -22.87 -15.10 -58.76
CA VAL A 145 -24.09 -14.63 -59.49
C VAL A 145 -25.15 -14.26 -58.42
N SER A 146 -25.48 -12.97 -58.23
CA SER A 146 -26.77 -12.29 -58.54
C SER A 146 -28.04 -13.04 -58.09
N THR A 147 -29.06 -12.47 -57.42
CA THR A 147 -29.61 -11.10 -57.44
C THR A 147 -30.66 -10.95 -56.31
N ASN A 148 -30.71 -9.76 -55.69
CA ASN A 148 -31.89 -8.96 -55.29
C ASN A 148 -33.17 -9.61 -54.70
N ASN A 149 -33.56 -9.26 -53.46
CA ASN A 149 -34.45 -8.11 -53.16
C ASN A 149 -35.08 -8.15 -51.74
N ILE A 150 -35.00 -6.99 -51.07
CA ILE A 150 -36.08 -6.25 -50.35
C ILE A 150 -36.59 -6.76 -48.98
N ASN A 151 -36.34 -5.88 -47.99
CA ASN A 151 -37.15 -5.44 -46.82
C ASN A 151 -38.10 -6.42 -46.13
N GLU A 152 -37.96 -6.57 -44.81
CA GLU A 152 -38.88 -5.91 -43.87
C GLU A 152 -38.41 -6.02 -42.41
N LEU A 153 -38.76 -4.96 -41.68
CA LEU A 153 -38.37 -4.59 -40.33
C LEU A 153 -39.41 -5.10 -39.33
N GLY A 154 -38.95 -5.62 -38.19
CA GLY A 154 -39.73 -5.69 -36.95
C GLY A 154 -40.28 -7.07 -36.60
N ASN A 155 -39.70 -7.69 -35.57
CA ASN A 155 -40.43 -7.97 -34.34
C ASN A 155 -39.51 -8.51 -33.24
N THR A 156 -39.62 -7.83 -32.09
CA THR A 156 -39.34 -8.28 -30.73
C THR A 156 -39.62 -9.76 -30.47
N THR A 157 -38.70 -10.48 -29.81
CA THR A 157 -39.01 -11.23 -28.58
C THR A 157 -37.77 -11.85 -27.92
N ALA A 158 -37.85 -11.92 -26.60
CA ALA A 158 -36.84 -12.36 -25.66
C ALA A 158 -36.33 -13.79 -25.90
N THR A 159 -35.04 -14.04 -25.68
CA THR A 159 -34.57 -15.31 -25.11
C THR A 159 -33.23 -15.10 -24.40
N ALA A 160 -33.23 -15.28 -23.08
CA ALA A 160 -32.04 -15.42 -22.27
C ALA A 160 -31.30 -16.70 -22.69
N SER A 161 -30.05 -16.59 -23.13
CA SER A 161 -29.18 -17.74 -23.39
C SER A 161 -28.01 -17.71 -22.41
N ARG A 162 -28.08 -18.62 -21.44
CA ARG A 162 -26.93 -19.10 -20.66
C ARG A 162 -25.93 -19.71 -21.64
N CYS A 163 -24.69 -19.23 -21.62
CA CYS A 163 -23.56 -19.97 -22.17
C CYS A 163 -22.63 -20.34 -21.00
N LEU A 164 -22.80 -21.57 -20.51
CA LEU A 164 -21.79 -22.30 -19.76
C LEU A 164 -20.77 -22.81 -20.78
N VAL A 165 -19.53 -22.35 -20.70
CA VAL A 165 -18.39 -23.03 -21.30
C VAL A 165 -17.37 -23.28 -20.19
N GLN A 166 -17.32 -24.55 -19.77
CA GLN A 166 -16.21 -25.15 -19.03
C GLN A 166 -15.03 -25.40 -19.98
N THR A 167 -13.81 -25.29 -19.44
CA THR A 167 -12.48 -25.86 -19.83
C THR A 167 -11.44 -24.73 -19.83
N GLY A 168 -10.28 -24.79 -19.18
CA GLY A 168 -9.54 -25.79 -18.42
C GLY A 168 -8.10 -25.26 -18.33
N GLY A 169 -7.38 -25.54 -17.24
CA GLY A 169 -5.92 -25.41 -17.18
C GLY A 169 -5.34 -24.05 -16.73
N ASN A 170 -4.59 -24.11 -15.63
CA ASN A 170 -3.66 -23.11 -15.09
C ASN A 170 -4.23 -21.77 -14.58
N THR A 171 -4.56 -21.76 -13.29
CA THR A 171 -4.84 -20.55 -12.51
C THR A 171 -3.54 -19.76 -12.28
N GLU A 172 -3.06 -19.06 -13.30
CA GLU A 172 -2.17 -17.91 -13.06
C GLU A 172 -3.02 -16.79 -12.46
N ALA A 173 -2.62 -16.33 -11.27
CA ALA A 173 -3.27 -15.21 -10.61
C ALA A 173 -3.29 -13.99 -11.56
N PRO A 174 -4.39 -13.22 -11.62
CA PRO A 174 -4.46 -12.05 -12.48
C PRO A 174 -3.29 -11.12 -12.16
N VAL A 175 -2.43 -10.88 -13.16
CA VAL A 175 -1.27 -10.00 -13.03
C VAL A 175 -1.77 -8.58 -12.74
N PRO A 176 -1.32 -7.94 -11.65
CA PRO A 176 -1.68 -6.55 -11.37
C PRO A 176 -1.14 -5.66 -12.49
N SER A 177 -1.99 -4.79 -13.03
CA SER A 177 -1.63 -3.92 -14.17
C SER A 177 -0.65 -2.82 -13.85
N LEU A 178 -0.46 -2.51 -12.57
CA LEU A 178 0.52 -1.52 -12.15
C LEU A 178 1.36 -2.06 -11.00
N ILE A 179 2.66 -2.16 -11.25
CA ILE A 179 3.70 -2.48 -10.26
C ILE A 179 4.56 -1.24 -10.05
N LEU A 180 4.71 -0.83 -8.80
CA LEU A 180 5.55 0.30 -8.39
C LEU A 180 6.71 -0.21 -7.53
N ASN A 181 7.94 0.14 -7.94
CA ASN A 181 9.13 -0.07 -7.13
C ASN A 181 9.43 1.20 -6.33
N VAL A 182 9.28 1.14 -5.02
CA VAL A 182 9.38 2.30 -4.14
C VAL A 182 10.57 2.13 -3.19
N PRO A 183 11.58 3.02 -3.22
CA PRO A 183 12.67 2.96 -2.27
C PRO A 183 12.18 3.35 -0.87
N PHE A 184 12.86 2.86 0.16
CA PHE A 184 12.67 3.37 1.52
C PHE A 184 14.00 3.43 2.26
N THR A 185 14.04 4.26 3.30
CA THR A 185 15.08 4.21 4.33
C THR A 185 14.43 4.08 5.70
N ALA A 186 15.12 3.39 6.60
CA ALA A 186 14.69 3.25 7.97
C ALA A 186 15.87 3.41 8.93
N ARG A 187 15.63 4.00 10.09
CA ARG A 187 16.57 4.02 11.21
C ARG A 187 15.84 3.49 12.43
N LEU A 188 16.49 2.57 13.13
CA LEU A 188 15.97 1.97 14.34
C LEU A 188 16.87 2.30 15.52
N GLU A 189 16.26 2.63 16.66
CA GLU A 189 16.92 2.74 17.94
C GLU A 189 16.14 1.92 18.97
N GLY A 190 16.86 1.35 19.93
CA GLY A 190 16.30 0.49 20.95
C GLY A 190 17.26 -0.64 21.30
N ASN A 191 16.72 -1.69 21.92
CA ASN A 191 17.45 -2.91 22.21
C ASN A 191 16.97 -4.06 21.30
N VAL A 192 17.70 -5.19 21.32
CA VAL A 192 17.46 -6.35 20.44
C VAL A 192 16.02 -6.88 20.50
N GLY A 193 15.28 -6.62 21.59
CA GLY A 193 13.89 -7.06 21.74
C GLY A 193 12.82 -5.97 21.57
N ARG A 194 13.18 -4.70 21.64
CA ARG A 194 12.25 -3.57 21.75
C ARG A 194 12.81 -2.33 21.06
N ILE A 195 12.16 -1.93 19.96
CA ILE A 195 12.38 -0.64 19.31
C ILE A 195 11.79 0.47 20.19
N SER A 196 12.58 1.48 20.54
CA SER A 196 12.12 2.69 21.23
C SER A 196 11.94 3.88 20.28
N HIS A 197 12.71 3.92 19.20
CA HIS A 197 12.58 4.96 18.18
C HIS A 197 12.68 4.37 16.77
N MET A 198 11.81 4.84 15.87
CA MET A 198 11.83 4.45 14.46
C MET A 198 11.68 5.67 13.55
N ILE A 199 12.59 5.82 12.61
CA ILE A 199 12.40 6.72 11.46
C ILE A 199 12.14 5.86 10.23
N LEU A 200 11.05 6.11 9.53
CA LEU A 200 10.72 5.49 8.25
C LEU A 200 10.53 6.58 7.20
N ARG A 201 11.24 6.48 6.08
CA ARG A 201 11.07 7.39 4.94
C ARG A 201 10.80 6.57 3.70
N SER A 202 9.69 6.87 3.04
CA SER A 202 9.32 6.27 1.76
C SER A 202 8.50 7.26 0.94
N PRO A 203 8.88 7.53 -0.32
CA PRO A 203 8.13 8.42 -1.20
C PRO A 203 6.89 7.72 -1.79
N ALA A 204 6.42 6.59 -1.24
CA ALA A 204 5.35 5.77 -1.82
C ALA A 204 4.15 6.58 -2.30
N ILE A 205 3.62 7.47 -1.46
CA ILE A 205 2.48 8.34 -1.80
C ILE A 205 2.81 9.28 -2.96
N GLY A 206 4.02 9.87 -2.96
CA GLY A 206 4.49 10.72 -4.04
C GLY A 206 4.71 9.95 -5.35
N VAL A 207 5.23 8.72 -5.29
CA VAL A 207 5.41 7.84 -6.46
C VAL A 207 4.07 7.46 -7.06
N ILE A 208 3.07 7.12 -6.23
CA ILE A 208 1.71 6.83 -6.69
C ILE A 208 1.09 8.07 -7.33
N ALA A 209 1.16 9.23 -6.68
CA ALA A 209 0.58 10.48 -7.17
C ALA A 209 1.24 10.99 -8.47
N ALA A 210 2.53 10.74 -8.66
CA ALA A 210 3.28 11.15 -9.85
C ALA A 210 3.24 10.12 -11.00
N HIS A 211 2.65 8.95 -10.79
CA HIS A 211 2.60 7.92 -11.82
C HIS A 211 1.69 8.36 -12.97
N GLN A 212 2.12 8.13 -14.22
CA GLN A 212 1.40 8.59 -15.42
C GLN A 212 -0.05 8.06 -15.54
N CYS A 213 -0.32 6.90 -14.96
CA CYS A 213 -1.67 6.30 -14.95
C CYS A 213 -2.55 6.76 -13.77
N CYS A 214 -2.03 7.59 -12.86
CA CYS A 214 -2.77 8.09 -11.72
C CYS A 214 -3.70 9.22 -12.19
N PRO A 215 -5.03 9.12 -11.98
CA PRO A 215 -5.96 10.22 -12.28
C PRO A 215 -5.59 11.48 -11.49
N ALA A 216 -5.78 12.66 -12.10
CA ALA A 216 -5.39 13.94 -11.50
C ALA A 216 -6.11 14.21 -10.16
N GLU A 217 -7.36 13.78 -10.04
CA GLU A 217 -8.18 13.90 -8.83
C GLU A 217 -7.62 13.04 -7.70
N VAL A 218 -7.18 11.82 -8.02
CA VAL A 218 -6.51 10.91 -7.06
C VAL A 218 -5.17 11.51 -6.64
N GLY A 219 -4.35 11.96 -7.60
CA GLY A 219 -3.09 12.64 -7.32
C GLY A 219 -3.26 13.85 -6.40
N SER A 220 -4.31 14.66 -6.62
CA SER A 220 -4.65 15.81 -5.79
C SER A 220 -5.06 15.41 -4.36
N CYS A 221 -5.83 14.33 -4.21
CA CYS A 221 -6.18 13.78 -2.90
C CYS A 221 -4.93 13.28 -2.15
N LEU A 222 -4.00 12.62 -2.83
CA LEU A 222 -2.77 12.10 -2.22
C LEU A 222 -1.79 13.19 -1.81
N GLN A 223 -1.83 14.35 -2.45
CA GLN A 223 -1.03 15.52 -2.09
C GLN A 223 -1.67 16.38 -1.00
N ASN A 224 -2.93 16.11 -0.62
CA ASN A 224 -3.65 16.85 0.40
C ASN A 224 -3.58 16.13 1.76
N PRO A 225 -2.88 16.70 2.78
CA PRO A 225 -2.78 16.07 4.10
C PRO A 225 -4.13 15.84 4.80
N GLU A 226 -5.11 16.72 4.61
CA GLU A 226 -6.44 16.56 5.21
C GLU A 226 -7.21 15.40 4.56
N ALA A 227 -7.06 15.21 3.24
CA ALA A 227 -7.67 14.09 2.53
C ALA A 227 -7.06 12.75 2.96
N LEU A 228 -5.73 12.69 3.12
CA LEU A 228 -5.05 11.50 3.67
C LEU A 228 -5.51 11.19 5.10
N GLN A 229 -5.64 12.22 5.96
CA GLN A 229 -6.15 12.05 7.31
C GLN A 229 -7.60 11.54 7.31
N ALA A 230 -8.46 12.06 6.43
CA ALA A 230 -9.83 11.60 6.28
C ALA A 230 -9.90 10.14 5.79
N LEU A 231 -9.07 9.76 4.80
CA LEU A 231 -8.94 8.39 4.31
C LEU A 231 -8.60 7.42 5.45
N VAL A 232 -7.55 7.72 6.21
CA VAL A 232 -7.11 6.90 7.35
C VAL A 232 -8.23 6.79 8.39
N THR A 233 -8.89 7.89 8.70
CA THR A 233 -9.99 7.93 9.69
C THR A 233 -11.15 7.03 9.28
N LEU A 234 -11.60 7.12 8.02
CA LEU A 234 -12.65 6.25 7.47
C LEU A 234 -12.23 4.77 7.51
N ARG A 235 -10.98 4.46 7.16
CA ARG A 235 -10.47 3.08 7.22
C ARG A 235 -10.40 2.54 8.64
N ARG A 236 -9.98 3.36 9.62
CA ARG A 236 -10.02 3.00 11.04
C ARG A 236 -11.46 2.80 11.56
N ALA A 237 -12.44 3.48 10.96
CA ALA A 237 -13.86 3.24 11.19
C ALA A 237 -14.42 2.04 10.39
N ASN A 238 -13.56 1.21 9.79
CA ASN A 238 -13.92 0.03 8.99
C ASN A 238 -14.76 0.32 7.73
N VAL A 239 -14.73 1.55 7.21
CA VAL A 239 -15.34 1.84 5.90
C VAL A 239 -14.55 1.13 4.81
N ARG A 240 -15.23 0.32 3.98
CA ARG A 240 -14.62 -0.46 2.89
C ARG A 240 -13.89 0.46 1.89
N PRO A 241 -12.66 0.14 1.44
CA PRO A 241 -11.89 1.01 0.54
C PRO A 241 -12.63 1.42 -0.74
N GLU A 242 -13.39 0.52 -1.33
CA GLU A 242 -14.21 0.72 -2.53
C GLU A 242 -15.34 1.75 -2.34
N MET A 243 -15.71 2.08 -1.10
CA MET A 243 -16.66 3.15 -0.81
C MET A 243 -15.97 4.52 -0.67
N ILE A 244 -14.65 4.55 -0.52
CA ILE A 244 -13.87 5.78 -0.32
C ILE A 244 -13.33 6.21 -1.69
N THR A 245 -13.98 7.19 -2.30
CA THR A 245 -13.58 7.77 -3.59
C THR A 245 -12.88 9.11 -3.42
N ASP A 246 -12.18 9.59 -4.45
CA ASP A 246 -11.70 10.97 -4.57
C ASP A 246 -12.81 11.98 -4.23
N ARG A 247 -14.02 11.80 -4.79
CA ARG A 247 -15.18 12.66 -4.52
C ARG A 247 -15.62 12.62 -3.05
N THR A 248 -15.49 11.46 -2.40
CA THR A 248 -15.82 11.31 -0.98
C THR A 248 -14.84 12.11 -0.12
N LEU A 249 -13.54 12.02 -0.40
CA LEU A 249 -12.51 12.77 0.34
C LEU A 249 -12.61 14.29 0.10
N VAL A 250 -12.84 14.71 -1.14
CA VAL A 250 -13.09 16.12 -1.47
C VAL A 250 -14.35 16.62 -0.76
N GLY A 251 -15.42 15.82 -0.71
CA GLY A 251 -16.64 16.15 0.02
C GLY A 251 -16.44 16.29 1.54
N ILE A 252 -15.58 15.48 2.14
CA ILE A 252 -15.23 15.55 3.57
C ILE A 252 -14.42 16.80 3.86
N THR A 253 -13.37 17.05 3.07
CA THR A 253 -12.51 18.23 3.25
C THR A 253 -13.29 19.53 3.07
N ALA A 254 -14.25 19.58 2.14
CA ALA A 254 -15.13 20.74 1.98
C ALA A 254 -16.17 20.93 3.09
N LYS A 255 -16.62 19.84 3.76
CA LYS A 255 -17.69 19.86 4.79
C LYS A 255 -17.21 19.33 6.15
N LYS A 256 -15.97 19.66 6.54
CA LYS A 256 -15.27 19.09 7.71
C LYS A 256 -16.14 19.01 8.97
N ALA A 257 -16.83 20.09 9.35
CA ALA A 257 -17.66 20.12 10.56
C ALA A 257 -18.83 19.12 10.54
N ALA A 258 -19.56 19.03 9.43
CA ALA A 258 -20.69 18.10 9.29
C ALA A 258 -20.23 16.65 9.35
N TRP A 259 -19.09 16.34 8.73
CA TRP A 259 -18.52 15.00 8.74
C TRP A 259 -17.93 14.60 10.08
N CYS A 260 -17.19 15.49 10.74
CA CYS A 260 -16.67 15.20 12.08
C CYS A 260 -17.82 14.96 13.07
N SER A 261 -18.93 15.69 12.94
CA SER A 261 -20.15 15.43 13.72
C SER A 261 -20.79 14.08 13.38
N ALA A 262 -20.98 13.77 12.09
CA ALA A 262 -21.60 12.52 11.65
C ALA A 262 -20.78 11.26 12.01
N LEU A 263 -19.46 11.36 12.03
CA LEU A 263 -18.55 10.27 12.37
C LEU A 263 -18.29 10.16 13.88
N GLY A 264 -18.85 11.05 14.71
CA GLY A 264 -18.61 11.06 16.16
C GLY A 264 -17.18 11.39 16.56
N ILE A 265 -16.50 12.26 15.78
CA ILE A 265 -15.09 12.64 15.97
C ILE A 265 -14.97 13.96 16.77
N LEU A 266 -16.07 14.68 17.02
CA LEU A 266 -16.12 15.89 17.87
C LEU A 266 -16.62 15.59 19.28
#